data_AF-X1TPS2-F1
#
_entry.id   AF-X1TPS2-F1
#
_cell.length_a   1.000
_cell.length_b   1.000
_cell.length_c   1.000
_cell.angle_alpha   90.00
_cell.angle_beta   90.00
_cell.angle_gamma   90.00
#
_symmetry.space_group_name_H-M   'P 1'
#
loop_
_entity.id
_entity.type
_entity.pdbx_description
1 polymer ?
#
loop_
_entity_poly.entity_id
_entity_poly.type
_entity_poly.pdbx_seq_one_letter_code
_entity_poly.pdbx_strand_id
1 'polypeptide(L)' 'SQSQTAASVTYETLPGTVLDIHSHTGGMPPHFSGIDDHDEQGFCLYAVVGNLRNLCPIVELRLGIYGYFMPLKKEDVFV' A
#
# COMPACT_ATOMS: atom_id res chain seq x y z
N SER A 1 8.27 -13.70 -6.69
CA SER A 1 9.22 -14.16 -5.64
C SER A 1 9.54 -13.00 -4.70
N GLN A 2 10.22 -13.23 -3.56
CA GLN A 2 10.68 -12.15 -2.68
C GLN A 2 12.16 -12.31 -2.34
N SER A 3 12.88 -11.18 -2.30
CA SER A 3 14.27 -11.08 -1.85
C SER A 3 14.31 -10.24 -0.57
N GLN A 4 15.06 -10.67 0.44
CA GLN A 4 15.08 -10.02 1.76
C GLN A 4 16.50 -9.70 2.19
N THR A 5 16.68 -8.53 2.78
CA THR A 5 17.84 -8.14 3.58
C THR A 5 17.38 -7.91 5.03
N ALA A 6 18.31 -7.60 5.93
CA ALA A 6 17.97 -7.27 7.32
C ALA A 6 17.07 -6.01 7.44
N ALA A 7 17.09 -5.12 6.44
CA ALA A 7 16.41 -3.82 6.51
C ALA A 7 15.42 -3.56 5.35
N SER A 8 15.34 -4.45 4.36
CA SER A 8 14.47 -4.27 3.21
C SER A 8 13.96 -5.59 2.67
N VAL A 9 12.79 -5.54 2.05
CA VAL A 9 12.23 -6.66 1.29
C VAL A 9 11.86 -6.13 -0.09
N THR A 10 12.27 -6.84 -1.14
CA THR A 10 11.89 -6.54 -2.52
C THR A 10 10.99 -7.66 -3.03
N TYR A 11 9.83 -7.28 -3.53
CA TYR A 11 8.88 -8.21 -4.13
C TYR A 11 8.99 -8.14 -5.65
N GLU A 12 8.95 -9.29 -6.29
CA GLU A 12 8.72 -9.37 -7.73
C GLU A 12 7.22 -9.25 -7.97
N THR A 13 6.81 -8.16 -8.60
CA THR A 13 5.42 -7.91 -8.99
C THR A 13 5.13 -8.63 -10.30
N LEU A 14 4.02 -9.37 -10.34
CA LEU A 14 3.61 -10.07 -11.55
C LEU A 14 3.11 -9.08 -12.63
N PRO A 15 3.29 -9.39 -13.92
CA PRO A 15 2.66 -8.61 -14.98
C PRO A 15 1.14 -8.54 -14.79
N GLY A 16 0.59 -7.32 -14.83
CA GLY A 16 -0.84 -7.08 -14.63
C GLY A 16 -1.27 -6.92 -13.17
N THR A 17 -0.35 -6.86 -12.21
CA THR A 17 -0.68 -6.38 -10.85
C THR A 17 -1.20 -4.94 -10.94
N VAL A 18 -2.40 -4.73 -10.39
CA VAL A 18 -3.07 -3.42 -10.39
C VAL A 18 -3.13 -2.77 -9.00
N LEU A 19 -2.88 -3.55 -7.95
CA LEU A 19 -2.98 -3.12 -6.56
C LEU A 19 -1.88 -3.79 -5.72
N ASP A 20 -1.12 -2.97 -5.00
CA ASP A 20 -0.20 -3.39 -3.96
C ASP A 20 -0.76 -3.00 -2.58
N ILE A 21 -0.62 -3.89 -1.60
CA ILE A 21 -1.21 -3.73 -0.27
C ILE A 21 -0.17 -4.09 0.79
N HIS A 22 0.05 -3.16 1.72
CA HIS A 22 0.78 -3.43 2.95
C HIS A 22 -0.06 -3.09 4.18
N SER A 23 0.46 -3.39 5.37
CA SER A 23 -0.27 -3.17 6.61
C SER A 23 0.58 -2.65 7.75
N HIS A 24 0.00 -1.81 8.59
CA HIS A 24 0.60 -1.42 9.87
C HIS A 24 0.21 -2.39 10.98
N THR A 25 1.20 -2.78 11.77
CA THR A 25 1.05 -3.82 12.79
C THR A 25 0.19 -3.38 13.98
N GLY A 26 -0.56 -4.31 14.56
CA GLY A 26 -1.28 -4.09 15.81
C GLY A 26 -2.43 -3.08 15.70
N GLY A 27 -2.40 -2.05 16.56
CA GLY A 27 -3.42 -1.00 16.64
C GLY A 27 -3.03 0.30 15.94
N MET A 28 -2.05 0.27 15.05
CA MET A 28 -1.57 1.45 14.34
C MET A 28 -2.55 1.84 13.22
N PRO A 29 -2.96 3.12 13.12
CA PRO A 29 -3.83 3.55 12.04
C PRO A 29 -3.11 3.46 10.68
N PRO A 30 -3.86 3.24 9.58
CA PRO A 30 -3.31 3.31 8.25
C PRO A 30 -2.86 4.75 7.96
N HIS A 31 -1.72 4.90 7.30
CA HIS A 31 -1.25 6.14 6.70
C HIS A 31 -0.12 5.82 5.73
N PHE A 32 0.04 6.63 4.69
CA PHE A 32 1.23 6.55 3.84
C PHE A 32 2.36 7.39 4.45
N SER A 33 3.55 6.81 4.49
CA SER A 33 4.79 7.42 5.00
C SER A 33 5.69 7.87 3.85
N GLY A 34 6.73 8.63 4.17
CA GLY A 34 7.74 8.99 3.18
C GLY A 34 8.54 7.81 2.64
N ILE A 35 8.61 6.67 3.36
CA ILE A 35 9.23 5.44 2.83
C ILE A 35 8.33 4.85 1.74
N ASP A 36 7.02 4.80 1.98
CA ASP A 36 6.05 4.36 0.98
C ASP A 36 6.13 5.27 -0.26
N ASP A 37 6.24 6.58 -0.07
CA ASP A 37 6.42 7.54 -1.17
C ASP A 37 7.69 7.30 -1.99
N HIS A 38 8.74 6.72 -1.41
CA HIS A 38 9.98 6.39 -2.11
C HIS A 38 9.91 5.02 -2.81
N ASP A 39 9.23 4.05 -2.21
CA ASP A 39 9.14 2.68 -2.75
C ASP A 39 8.05 2.57 -3.85
N GLU A 40 6.98 3.36 -3.76
CA GLU A 40 5.78 3.27 -4.60
C GLU A 40 5.89 4.11 -5.89
N GLN A 41 6.85 3.79 -6.77
CA GLN A 41 7.14 4.56 -8.00
C GLN A 41 6.39 4.10 -9.26
N GLY A 42 5.44 3.18 -9.15
CA GLY A 42 4.72 2.61 -10.30
C GLY A 42 3.51 3.43 -10.74
N PHE A 43 2.92 3.03 -11.87
CA PHE A 43 1.51 3.33 -12.16
C PHE A 43 0.65 2.18 -11.60
N CYS A 44 0.24 2.31 -10.34
CA CYS A 44 -0.38 1.25 -9.56
C CYS A 44 -1.32 1.84 -8.51
N LEU A 45 -2.34 1.08 -8.10
CA LEU A 45 -3.06 1.39 -6.87
C LEU A 45 -2.22 0.91 -5.68
N TYR A 46 -2.25 1.69 -4.60
CA TYR A 46 -1.60 1.36 -3.35
C TYR A 46 -2.62 1.42 -2.22
N ALA A 47 -2.56 0.45 -1.31
CA ALA A 47 -3.39 0.42 -0.12
C ALA A 47 -2.56 0.15 1.13
N VAL A 48 -2.89 0.88 2.19
CA VAL A 48 -2.36 0.59 3.53
C VAL A 48 -3.52 0.24 4.47
N VAL A 49 -3.38 -0.90 5.14
CA VAL A 49 -4.36 -1.40 6.12
C VAL A 49 -3.82 -1.19 7.53
N GLY A 50 -4.62 -0.59 8.40
CA GLY A 50 -4.27 -0.39 9.81
C GLY A 50 -5.40 -0.78 10.75
N ASN A 51 -5.12 -0.63 12.04
CA ASN A 51 -5.99 -1.03 13.15
C ASN A 51 -6.41 -2.51 13.07
N LEU A 52 -5.45 -3.39 12.77
CA LEU A 52 -5.67 -4.82 12.56
C LEU A 52 -6.19 -5.57 13.79
N ARG A 53 -6.13 -4.97 14.99
CA ARG A 53 -6.78 -5.50 16.20
C ARG A 53 -8.30 -5.33 16.22
N ASN A 54 -8.84 -4.48 15.35
CA ASN A 54 -10.27 -4.24 15.25
C ASN A 54 -10.91 -5.28 14.33
N LEU A 55 -12.16 -5.65 14.61
CA LEU A 55 -12.97 -6.52 13.72
C LEU A 55 -13.14 -5.92 12.32
N CYS A 56 -13.13 -4.59 12.24
CA CYS A 56 -13.18 -3.84 10.99
C CYS A 56 -11.90 -2.99 10.88
N PRO A 57 -10.85 -3.49 10.18
CA PRO A 57 -9.65 -2.70 9.93
C PRO A 57 -9.96 -1.52 9.00
N ILE A 58 -9.13 -0.49 9.06
CA ILE A 58 -9.27 0.72 8.24
C ILE A 58 -8.29 0.61 7.08
N VAL A 59 -8.73 1.02 5.89
CA VAL A 59 -7.93 1.03 4.66
C VAL A 59 -7.87 2.45 4.13
N GLU A 60 -6.67 2.91 3.79
CA GLU A 60 -6.43 4.09 2.96
C GLU A 60 -5.93 3.66 1.58
N LEU A 61 -6.36 4.38 0.55
CA LEU A 61 -6.08 4.09 -0.86
C LEU A 61 -5.48 5.31 -1.53
N ARG A 62 -4.56 5.06 -2.47
CA ARG A 62 -4.07 6.07 -3.40
C ARG A 62 -3.76 5.48 -4.77
N LEU A 63 -3.89 6.30 -5.80
CA LEU A 63 -3.31 6.03 -7.11
C LEU A 63 -1.90 6.62 -7.14
N GLY A 64 -0.91 5.78 -7.46
CA GLY A 64 0.44 6.23 -7.80
C GLY A 64 0.57 6.44 -9.30
N ILE A 65 1.23 7.53 -9.68
CA ILE A 65 1.58 7.89 -11.06
C ILE A 65 3.04 8.33 -11.04
N TYR A 66 3.95 7.36 -11.03
CA TYR A 66 5.40 7.61 -11.13
C TYR A 66 5.93 8.61 -10.08
N GLY A 67 5.64 8.36 -8.80
CA GLY A 67 6.05 9.19 -7.66
C GLY A 67 5.10 10.34 -7.32
N TYR A 68 4.02 10.53 -8.09
CA TYR A 68 2.89 11.39 -7.72
C TYR A 68 1.75 10.55 -7.16
N PHE A 69 1.11 11.05 -6.11
CA PHE A 69 0.07 10.32 -5.39
C PHE A 69 -1.24 11.09 -5.35
N MET A 70 -2.33 10.41 -5.70
CA MET A 70 -3.69 10.93 -5.57
C MET A 70 -4.46 10.08 -4.56
N PRO A 71 -4.92 10.66 -3.43
CA PRO A 71 -5.78 9.95 -2.49
C PRO A 71 -7.08 9.50 -3.15
N LEU A 72 -7.51 8.28 -2.86
CA LEU A 72 -8.75 7.71 -3.37
C LEU A 72 -9.68 7.32 -2.23
N LYS A 73 -10.98 7.37 -2.51
CA LYS A 73 -11.99 6.75 -1.67
C LYS A 73 -12.14 5.28 -2.06
N LYS A 74 -12.73 4.49 -1.16
CA LYS A 74 -12.93 3.05 -1.38
C LYS A 74 -13.86 2.80 -2.56
N GLU A 75 -14.87 3.66 -2.67
CA GLU A 75 -15.89 3.61 -3.71
C GLU A 75 -15.34 3.98 -5.10
N ASP A 76 -14.17 4.61 -5.18
CA ASP A 76 -13.49 4.88 -6.45
C ASP A 76 -12.86 3.61 -7.05
N VAL A 77 -12.66 2.55 -6.24
CA VAL A 77 -11.96 1.32 -6.61
C VAL A 77 -12.85 0.07 -6.52
N PHE A 78 -13.62 -0.04 -5.44
CA PHE A 78 -14.43 -1.22 -5.13
C PHE A 78 -15.92 -0.86 -5.22
N VAL A 79 -16.62 -1.54 -6.14
CA VAL A 79 -18.07 -1.47 -6.39
C VAL A 79 -18.78 -2.73 -5.94
#